data_AF-A0A2Z5FSX8-F1
#
_entry.id   AF-A0A2Z5FSX8-F1
#
_cell.length_a   1.000
_cell.length_b   1.000
_cell.length_c   1.000
_cell.angle_alpha   90.00
_cell.angle_beta   90.00
_cell.angle_gamma   90.00
#
_symmetry.space_group_name_H-M   'P 1'
#
loop_
_entity.id
_entity.type
_entity.pdbx_description
1 polymer ?
#
loop_
_entity_poly.entity_id
_entity_poly.type
_entity_poly.pdbx_seq_one_letter_code
_entity_poly.pdbx_strand_id
1 'polypeptide(L)'
;MVFRNARIAVFVDGCFWHGCPEHHAPPRTNASYWATKIRGNKSRDEDTTERLRQEGWTVLRFWSHEEPLSVATQIAKVVATTFARVSPSPKGRHNVND
;
A
#
# COMPACT_ATOMS: atom_id res chain seq x y z
N MET A 1 -4.43 -4.92 3.36
CA MET A 1 -4.18 -6.27 2.79
C MET A 1 -2.68 -6.45 2.57
N VAL A 2 -2.14 -7.67 2.66
CA VAL A 2 -0.70 -7.93 2.44
C VAL A 2 -0.45 -9.13 1.53
N PHE A 3 0.57 -9.04 0.68
CA PHE A 3 1.14 -10.14 -0.11
C PHE A 3 2.55 -10.44 0.39
N ARG A 4 2.66 -11.37 1.36
CA ARG A 4 3.89 -11.61 2.14
C ARG A 4 5.10 -11.95 1.28
N ASN A 5 4.97 -12.91 0.35
CA ASN A 5 6.09 -13.37 -0.48
C ASN A 5 6.61 -12.29 -1.43
N ALA A 6 5.75 -11.36 -1.84
CA ALA A 6 6.13 -10.22 -2.68
C ALA A 6 6.50 -8.98 -1.85
N ARG A 7 6.39 -9.03 -0.51
CA ARG A 7 6.55 -7.89 0.40
C ARG A 7 5.75 -6.66 -0.03
N ILE A 8 4.48 -6.86 -0.39
CA ILE A 8 3.56 -5.77 -0.75
C ILE A 8 2.53 -5.55 0.36
N ALA A 9 2.38 -4.31 0.81
CA ALA A 9 1.30 -3.86 1.68
C ALA A 9 0.35 -2.94 0.90
N VAL A 10 -0.94 -3.22 0.95
CA VAL A 10 -2.00 -2.45 0.28
C VAL A 10 -2.93 -1.83 1.31
N PHE A 11 -3.13 -0.52 1.22
CA PHE A 11 -4.09 0.24 2.01
C PHE A 11 -5.17 0.83 1.11
N VAL A 12 -6.40 0.86 1.62
CA VAL A 12 -7.54 1.55 1.00
C VAL A 12 -8.03 2.59 1.99
N ASP A 13 -7.81 3.86 1.65
CA ASP A 13 -8.01 5.00 2.54
C ASP A 13 -9.40 5.59 2.35
N GLY A 14 -10.20 5.59 3.42
CA GLY A 14 -11.49 6.27 3.42
C GLY A 14 -11.33 7.80 3.29
N CYS A 15 -12.05 8.42 2.36
CA CYS A 15 -11.92 9.86 2.07
C CYS A 15 -12.05 10.77 3.29
N PHE A 16 -13.03 10.48 4.16
CA PHE A 16 -13.26 11.26 5.37
C PHE A 16 -12.13 11.09 6.38
N TRP A 17 -11.77 9.83 6.71
CA TRP A 17 -10.85 9.51 7.79
C TRP A 17 -9.41 9.92 7.53
N HIS A 18 -8.99 9.91 6.26
CA HIS A 18 -7.63 10.22 5.83
C HIS A 18 -7.54 11.57 5.11
N GLY A 19 -8.64 12.33 5.03
CA GLY A 19 -8.68 13.68 4.46
C GLY A 19 -8.27 13.75 3.00
N CYS A 20 -8.98 13.01 2.15
CA CYS A 20 -8.83 13.00 0.70
C CYS A 20 -8.78 14.42 0.09
N PRO A 21 -7.82 14.75 -0.77
CA PRO A 21 -7.71 16.08 -1.35
C PRO A 21 -8.91 16.47 -2.23
N GLU A 22 -9.62 15.50 -2.79
CA GLU A 22 -10.74 15.72 -3.73
C GLU A 22 -12.10 15.70 -3.04
N HIS A 23 -12.33 14.71 -2.16
CA HIS A 23 -13.67 14.40 -1.62
C HIS A 23 -13.84 14.76 -0.14
N HIS A 24 -12.79 15.22 0.55
CA HIS A 24 -12.92 15.55 1.97
C HIS A 24 -13.68 16.87 2.17
N ALA A 25 -14.87 16.77 2.76
CA ALA A 25 -15.61 17.90 3.29
C ALA A 25 -15.45 17.98 4.82
N PRO A 26 -14.87 19.07 5.37
CA PRO A 26 -14.75 19.25 6.80
C PRO A 26 -16.14 19.26 7.47
N PRO A 27 -16.35 18.51 8.56
CA PRO A 27 -17.62 18.53 9.28
C PRO A 27 -17.84 19.87 9.99
N ARG A 28 -19.08 20.37 9.96
CA ARG A 28 -19.46 21.65 10.59
C ARG A 28 -19.46 21.56 12.11
N THR A 29 -19.83 20.40 12.66
CA THR A 29 -19.85 20.15 14.11
C THR A 29 -18.50 19.57 14.55
N ASN A 30 -17.96 20.04 15.68
CA ASN A 30 -16.68 19.60 16.23
C ASN A 30 -15.50 19.76 15.25
N ALA A 31 -15.51 20.83 14.43
CA ALA A 31 -14.55 21.04 13.36
C ALA A 31 -13.09 21.01 13.82
N SER A 32 -12.76 21.62 14.98
CA SER A 32 -11.41 21.62 15.54
C SER A 32 -10.93 20.22 15.96
N TYR A 33 -11.81 19.44 16.57
CA TYR A 33 -11.55 18.04 16.93
C TYR A 33 -11.28 17.22 15.66
N TRP A 34 -12.14 17.32 14.65
CA TRP A 34 -12.01 16.57 13.42
C TRP A 34 -10.77 16.97 12.61
N ALA A 35 -10.48 18.26 12.51
CA ALA A 35 -9.25 18.74 11.87
C ALA A 35 -8.00 18.17 12.56
N THR A 36 -7.98 18.14 13.89
CA THR A 36 -6.87 17.57 14.66
C THR A 36 -6.76 16.05 14.47
N LYS A 37 -7.89 15.35 14.52
CA LYS A 37 -7.94 13.89 14.32
C LYS A 37 -7.46 13.48 12.93
N ILE A 38 -7.92 14.17 11.90
CA ILE A 38 -7.56 13.89 10.50
C ILE A 38 -6.07 14.20 10.26
N ARG A 39 -5.54 15.31 10.79
CA ARG A 39 -4.08 15.56 10.76
C ARG A 39 -3.29 14.44 11.44
N GLY A 40 -3.76 13.97 12.59
CA GLY A 40 -3.15 12.83 13.29
C GLY A 40 -3.19 11.55 12.47
N ASN A 41 -4.28 11.27 11.75
CA ASN A 41 -4.37 10.11 10.86
C ASN A 41 -3.38 10.23 9.70
N LYS A 42 -3.33 11.38 9.00
CA LYS A 42 -2.37 11.61 7.92
C LYS A 42 -0.92 11.40 8.36
N SER A 43 -0.54 11.96 9.51
CA SER A 43 0.81 11.79 10.06
C SER A 43 1.12 10.32 10.38
N ARG A 44 0.17 9.54 10.91
CA ARG A 44 0.37 8.10 11.14
C ARG A 44 0.45 7.32 9.84
N ASP A 45 -0.30 7.71 8.82
CA ASP A 45 -0.24 7.05 7.51
C ASP A 45 1.13 7.25 6.85
N GLU A 46 1.69 8.46 6.95
CA GLU A 46 3.03 8.81 6.48
C GLU A 46 4.11 8.01 7.21
N ASP A 47 4.06 8.00 8.56
CA ASP A 47 4.98 7.22 9.40
C ASP A 47 4.90 5.71 9.10
N THR A 48 3.70 5.15 8.96
CA THR A 48 3.51 3.74 8.61
C THR A 48 4.07 3.42 7.22
N THR A 49 3.82 4.29 6.24
CA THR A 49 4.33 4.14 4.88
C THR A 49 5.85 4.14 4.88
N GLU A 50 6.46 5.06 5.61
CA GLU A 50 7.91 5.19 5.69
C GLU A 50 8.55 3.96 6.37
N ARG A 51 8.04 3.53 7.53
CA ARG A 51 8.56 2.34 8.22
C ARG A 51 8.49 1.08 7.36
N LEU A 52 7.36 0.85 6.68
CA LEU A 52 7.21 -0.29 5.78
C LEU A 52 8.21 -0.23 4.62
N ARG A 53 8.40 0.95 4.01
CA ARG A 53 9.39 1.14 2.95
C ARG A 53 10.82 0.90 3.43
N GLN A 54 11.18 1.40 4.62
CA GLN A 54 12.49 1.17 5.23
C GLN A 54 12.76 -0.32 5.50
N GLU A 55 11.73 -1.08 5.86
CA GLU A 55 11.85 -2.52 6.01
C GLU A 55 11.95 -3.26 4.68
N GLY A 56 11.72 -2.61 3.53
CA GLY A 56 11.78 -3.21 2.19
C GLY A 56 10.42 -3.68 1.67
N TRP A 57 9.32 -3.15 2.20
CA TRP A 57 7.99 -3.38 1.65
C TRP A 57 7.67 -2.38 0.53
N THR A 58 7.02 -2.87 -0.51
CA THR A 58 6.31 -2.01 -1.47
C THR A 58 4.96 -1.63 -0.86
N VAL A 59 4.72 -0.33 -0.70
CA VAL A 59 3.46 0.20 -0.14
C VAL A 59 2.61 0.79 -1.26
N LEU A 60 1.42 0.23 -1.46
CA LEU A 60 0.39 0.75 -2.37
C LEU A 60 -0.75 1.34 -1.54
N ARG A 61 -1.15 2.58 -1.85
CA ARG A 61 -2.28 3.25 -1.20
C ARG A 61 -3.25 3.73 -2.28
N PHE A 62 -4.52 3.46 -2.07
CA PHE A 62 -5.61 3.85 -2.95
C PHE A 62 -6.70 4.49 -2.11
N TRP A 63 -7.44 5.44 -2.66
CA TRP A 63 -8.62 5.99 -2.02
C TRP A 63 -9.82 5.08 -2.20
N SER A 64 -10.72 5.05 -1.20
CA SER A 64 -11.94 4.27 -1.25
C SER A 64 -12.94 4.69 -2.33
N HIS A 65 -12.74 5.86 -2.95
CA HIS A 65 -13.57 6.37 -4.04
C HIS A 65 -13.05 5.97 -5.43
N GLU A 66 -11.86 5.38 -5.51
CA GLU A 66 -11.34 4.88 -6.78
C GLU A 66 -12.15 3.67 -7.25
N GLU A 67 -12.24 3.50 -8.57
CA GLU A 67 -13.00 2.40 -9.17
C GLU A 67 -12.36 1.05 -8.78
N PRO A 68 -13.12 0.12 -8.16
CA PRO A 68 -12.54 -1.09 -7.57
C PRO A 68 -11.80 -2.00 -8.55
N LEU A 69 -12.30 -2.20 -9.78
CA LEU A 69 -11.65 -3.08 -10.75
C LEU A 69 -10.33 -2.50 -11.25
N SER A 70 -10.24 -1.19 -11.42
CA SER A 70 -9.01 -0.47 -11.75
C SER A 70 -7.96 -0.64 -10.65
N VAL A 71 -8.35 -0.41 -9.39
CA VAL A 71 -7.46 -0.61 -8.23
C VAL A 71 -6.98 -2.05 -8.14
N ALA A 72 -7.90 -3.03 -8.24
CA ALA A 72 -7.57 -4.45 -8.23
C ALA A 72 -6.61 -4.83 -9.37
N THR A 73 -6.84 -4.31 -10.57
CA THR A 73 -5.99 -4.53 -11.74
C THR A 73 -4.57 -4.00 -11.52
N GLN A 74 -4.45 -2.79 -10.96
CA GLN A 74 -3.15 -2.19 -10.63
C GLN A 74 -2.40 -3.01 -9.58
N ILE A 75 -3.08 -3.44 -8.50
CA ILE A 75 -2.50 -4.31 -7.47
C ILE A 75 -2.00 -5.62 -8.10
N ALA A 76 -2.84 -6.29 -8.90
CA ALA A 76 -2.49 -7.55 -9.55
C ALA A 76 -1.24 -7.43 -10.42
N LYS A 77 -1.12 -6.34 -11.20
CA LYS A 77 0.05 -6.04 -12.03
C LYS A 77 1.33 -5.89 -11.20
N VAL A 78 1.28 -5.16 -10.09
CA VAL A 78 2.44 -4.96 -9.20
C VAL A 78 2.85 -6.28 -8.55
N VAL A 79 1.88 -7.05 -8.06
CA VAL A 79 2.11 -8.37 -7.47
C VAL A 79 2.78 -9.31 -8.47
N ALA A 80 2.24 -9.44 -9.69
CA ALA A 80 2.80 -10.30 -10.74
C ALA A 80 4.23 -9.91 -11.13
N THR A 81 4.50 -8.61 -11.28
CA THR A 81 5.84 -8.10 -11.65
C THR A 81 6.86 -8.33 -10.54
N THR A 82 6.44 -8.21 -9.28
CA THR A 82 7.32 -8.42 -8.13
C THR A 82 7.70 -9.89 -7.99
N PHE A 83 6.75 -10.81 -8.20
CA PHE A 83 7.03 -12.25 -8.20
C PHE A 83 8.01 -12.66 -9.31
N ALA A 84 7.90 -12.10 -10.51
CA ALA A 84 8.81 -12.41 -11.62
C ALA A 84 10.28 -12.07 -11.30
N ARG A 85 10.54 -11.08 -10.43
CA ARG A 85 11.88 -10.68 -10.00
C ARG A 85 12.49 -11.57 -8.90
N VAL A 86 11.65 -12.28 -8.16
CA VAL A 86 12.06 -13.09 -6.99
C VAL A 86 12.27 -14.57 -7.35
N SER A 87 11.94 -14.98 -8.58
CA SER A 87 12.21 -16.35 -9.06
C SER A 87 13.69 -16.73 -8.87
N PRO A 88 13.99 -17.87 -8.23
CA PRO A 88 15.36 -18.26 -7.99
C PRO A 88 16.06 -18.57 -9.32
N SER A 89 17.31 -18.11 -9.46
CA SER A 89 18.21 -18.55 -10.53
C SER A 89 18.19 -20.08 -10.63
N PRO A 90 18.14 -20.69 -11.83
CA PRO A 90 18.19 -22.13 -11.94
C PRO A 90 19.46 -22.64 -11.27
N LYS A 91 19.30 -23.51 -10.25
CA LYS A 91 20.44 -24.12 -9.56
C LYS A 91 21.32 -24.81 -10.61
N GLY A 92 22.61 -24.47 -10.60
CA GLY A 92 23.62 -25.09 -11.43
C GLY A 92 23.54 -26.61 -11.32
N ARG A 93 23.46 -27.26 -12.48
CA ARG A 93 23.47 -28.70 -12.64
C ARG A 93 24.87 -29.19 -12.19
N HIS A 94 25.02 -29.69 -10.97
CA HIS A 94 26.23 -30.44 -10.60
C HIS A 94 26.21 -31.76 -11.37
N ASN A 95 27.02 -31.83 -12.42
CA ASN A 95 27.32 -33.06 -13.11
C ASN A 95 28.35 -33.80 -12.25
N VAL A 96 27.93 -34.87 -11.57
CA VAL A 96 28.86 -35.82 -10.96
C VAL A 96 29.13 -36.89 -11.99
N ASN A 97 30.28 -36.78 -12.64
CA ASN A 97 31.03 -37.89 -13.21
C ASN A 97 32.44 -37.77 -12.62
N ASP A 98 32.71 -38.56 -11.57
CA ASP A 98 33.94 -39.30 -11.30
C ASP A 98 33.81 -40.05 -9.97
#